data_AF-A0AAJ3D835-F1
#
_entry.id   AF-A0AAJ3D835-F1
#
_cell.length_a   1.000
_cell.length_b   1.000
_cell.length_c   1.000
_cell.angle_alpha   90.00
_cell.angle_beta   90.00
_cell.angle_gamma   90.00
#
_symmetry.space_group_name_H-M   'P 1'
#
loop_
_entity.id
_entity.type
_entity.pdbx_description
1 polymer ?
#
loop_
_entity_poly.entity_id
_entity_poly.type
_entity_poly.pdbx_seq_one_letter_code
_entity_poly.pdbx_strand_id
1 'polypeptide(L)'
;MNTNAFNWRGNQIDFADSKVVFFLIVAIAFLVLFLIYILRFKIRNFYNDHPIIIKYLFKFVAIAIFLFSWVSRVVVLESYDYIYKWEYLPLHLCRLMMVVVVVVLFFNKIEYIRFFVIPSFLGAFLALLFADISRTNDTILDDLAYNKGSTITWSRQGIDWGYDSYLFWEYLITHLIVLIFPFLLQMMQSNKFRITSKVVLQSAFIIFVCVILMFTLNWTFSAVSESTHNIKYQIAYNANWFYFGKKGLAVLGVISQWPYQLFSLSIIFFLAFWIIWIITIFIKSFEFEDKKIRLHNFKTTFKDNWERFDNFFNFKQGCLHEID
;
A
#
# COMPACT_ATOMS: atom_id res chain seq x y z
N MET A 1 -7.37 -31.99 15.28
CA MET A 1 -7.44 -31.05 14.15
C MET A 1 -6.09 -30.38 14.04
N ASN A 2 -5.26 -30.78 13.08
CA ASN A 2 -3.97 -30.12 12.87
C ASN A 2 -4.24 -28.71 12.33
N THR A 3 -3.73 -27.71 13.04
CA THR A 3 -3.91 -26.29 12.74
C THR A 3 -3.08 -25.91 11.51
N ASN A 4 -3.59 -26.20 10.31
CA ASN A 4 -3.04 -25.72 9.04
C ASN A 4 -3.16 -24.19 8.87
N ALA A 5 -3.84 -23.49 9.80
CA ALA A 5 -4.09 -22.05 9.67
C ALA A 5 -2.83 -21.20 9.51
N PHE A 6 -1.71 -21.59 10.11
CA PHE A 6 -0.44 -20.85 9.96
C PHE A 6 0.42 -21.36 8.81
N ASN A 7 0.04 -22.45 8.16
CA ASN A 7 0.76 -22.94 7.00
C ASN A 7 0.33 -22.16 5.76
N TRP A 8 1.28 -21.86 4.89
CA TRP A 8 0.98 -21.24 3.59
C TRP A 8 0.46 -22.26 2.57
N ARG A 9 0.63 -23.56 2.86
CA ARG A 9 0.11 -24.71 2.10
C ARG A 9 -0.98 -25.47 2.87
N GLY A 10 -1.73 -26.28 2.13
CA GLY A 10 -2.67 -27.26 2.71
C GLY A 10 -3.98 -26.63 3.19
N ASN A 11 -4.36 -25.49 2.62
CA ASN A 11 -5.64 -24.84 2.84
C ASN A 11 -6.77 -25.70 2.25
N GLN A 12 -7.85 -25.86 3.01
CA GLN A 12 -9.06 -26.56 2.62
C GLN A 12 -10.05 -25.66 1.90
N ILE A 13 -9.90 -24.33 2.01
CA ILE A 13 -10.67 -23.34 1.26
C ILE A 13 -9.75 -22.58 0.31
N ASP A 14 -10.21 -22.35 -0.92
CA ASP A 14 -9.46 -21.61 -1.94
C ASP A 14 -9.85 -20.11 -1.92
N PHE A 15 -9.12 -19.30 -2.68
CA PHE A 15 -9.48 -17.88 -2.77
C PHE A 15 -10.84 -17.68 -3.44
N ALA A 16 -11.21 -18.52 -4.41
CA ALA A 16 -12.48 -18.39 -5.15
C ALA A 16 -13.69 -18.51 -4.22
N ASP A 17 -13.68 -19.48 -3.31
CA ASP A 17 -14.66 -19.69 -2.25
C ASP A 17 -14.66 -18.53 -1.24
N SER A 18 -13.51 -17.89 -1.05
CA SER A 18 -13.33 -16.79 -0.09
C SER A 18 -13.65 -15.40 -0.66
N LYS A 19 -13.92 -15.26 -1.97
CA LYS A 19 -14.12 -13.97 -2.64
C LYS A 19 -15.24 -13.13 -2.02
N VAL A 20 -16.35 -13.76 -1.65
CA VAL A 20 -17.49 -13.05 -1.07
C VAL A 20 -17.11 -12.41 0.27
N VAL A 21 -16.45 -13.17 1.15
CA VAL A 21 -15.97 -12.68 2.45
C VAL A 21 -14.94 -11.57 2.24
N PHE A 22 -14.00 -11.77 1.33
CA PHE A 22 -12.96 -10.81 0.98
C PHE A 22 -13.58 -9.46 0.56
N PHE A 23 -14.46 -9.47 -0.44
CA PHE A 23 -15.06 -8.23 -0.96
C PHE A 23 -16.09 -7.61 -0.01
N LEU A 24 -16.76 -8.39 0.84
CA LEU A 24 -17.61 -7.84 1.90
C LEU A 24 -16.79 -6.99 2.88
N ILE A 25 -15.63 -7.49 3.31
CA ILE A 25 -14.73 -6.74 4.20
C ILE A 25 -14.17 -5.51 3.49
N VAL A 26 -13.81 -5.61 2.21
CA VAL A 26 -13.38 -4.46 1.41
C VAL A 26 -14.48 -3.40 1.32
N ALA A 27 -15.73 -3.80 1.09
CA ALA A 27 -16.86 -2.87 1.07
C ALA A 27 -17.07 -2.16 2.41
N ILE A 28 -16.92 -2.89 3.53
CA ILE A 28 -16.94 -2.31 4.87
C ILE A 28 -15.81 -1.30 5.04
N ALA A 29 -14.60 -1.58 4.54
CA ALA A 29 -13.49 -0.63 4.61
C ALA A 29 -13.77 0.67 3.87
N PHE A 30 -14.41 0.61 2.69
CA PHE A 30 -14.86 1.81 1.98
C PHE A 30 -15.94 2.59 2.72
N LEU A 31 -16.87 1.88 3.39
CA LEU A 31 -17.83 2.52 4.28
C LEU A 31 -17.13 3.23 5.45
N VAL A 32 -16.10 2.61 6.03
CA VAL A 32 -15.28 3.23 7.10
C VAL A 32 -14.58 4.49 6.59
N LEU A 33 -13.96 4.48 5.40
CA LEU A 33 -13.36 5.67 4.80
C LEU A 33 -14.39 6.79 4.61
N PHE A 34 -15.59 6.44 4.14
CA PHE A 34 -16.68 7.40 3.97
C PHE A 34 -17.13 8.01 5.31
N LEU A 35 -17.27 7.18 6.36
CA LEU A 35 -17.58 7.64 7.71
C LEU A 35 -16.47 8.54 8.29
N ILE A 36 -15.20 8.16 8.12
CA ILE A 36 -14.05 9.00 8.53
C ILE A 36 -14.13 10.36 7.84
N TYR A 37 -14.45 10.39 6.56
CA TYR A 37 -14.57 11.64 5.82
C TYR A 37 -15.71 12.53 6.34
N ILE A 38 -16.90 11.97 6.59
CA ILE A 38 -18.04 12.72 7.16
C ILE A 38 -17.69 13.24 8.55
N LEU A 39 -17.08 12.41 9.39
CA LEU A 39 -16.78 12.72 10.80
C LEU A 39 -15.46 13.47 11.00
N ARG A 40 -14.78 13.89 9.92
CA ARG A 40 -13.43 14.51 9.95
C ARG A 40 -13.27 15.64 10.96
N PHE A 41 -14.29 16.49 11.13
CA PHE A 41 -14.24 17.61 12.07
C PHE A 41 -14.27 17.13 13.52
N LYS A 42 -15.12 16.14 13.83
CA LYS A 42 -15.17 15.52 15.16
C LYS A 42 -13.88 14.78 15.48
N ILE A 43 -13.35 14.04 14.50
CA ILE A 43 -12.06 13.32 14.62
C ILE A 43 -10.92 14.31 14.93
N ARG A 44 -10.87 15.44 14.22
CA ARG A 44 -9.87 16.48 14.46
C ARG A 44 -10.00 17.12 15.83
N ASN A 45 -11.22 17.42 16.27
CA ASN A 45 -11.44 18.02 17.59
C ASN A 45 -10.99 17.05 18.69
N PHE A 46 -11.42 15.78 18.62
CA PHE A 46 -10.96 14.74 19.54
C PHE A 46 -9.43 14.62 19.57
N TYR A 47 -8.76 14.74 18.41
CA TYR A 47 -7.31 14.75 18.35
C TYR A 47 -6.66 15.91 19.13
N ASN A 48 -7.21 17.11 18.96
CA ASN A 48 -6.68 18.31 19.61
C ASN A 48 -7.00 18.35 21.11
N ASP A 49 -8.12 17.77 21.53
CA ASP A 49 -8.57 17.75 22.93
C ASP A 49 -7.82 16.71 23.78
N HIS A 50 -7.29 15.65 23.16
CA HIS A 50 -6.64 14.52 23.85
C HIS A 50 -5.24 14.16 23.33
N PRO A 51 -4.30 15.12 23.20
CA PRO A 51 -3.01 14.90 22.54
C PRO A 51 -2.12 13.87 23.25
N ILE A 52 -2.18 13.82 24.59
CA ILE A 52 -1.35 12.90 25.39
C ILE A 52 -1.83 11.46 25.22
N ILE A 53 -3.15 11.22 25.37
CA ILE A 53 -3.75 9.88 25.24
C ILE A 53 -3.47 9.33 23.84
N ILE A 54 -3.64 10.17 22.82
CA ILE A 54 -3.45 9.76 21.43
C ILE A 54 -1.99 9.45 21.13
N LYS A 55 -1.04 10.19 21.69
CA LYS A 55 0.40 9.87 21.54
C LYS A 55 0.73 8.45 22.03
N TYR A 56 0.18 8.02 23.16
CA TYR A 56 0.40 6.66 23.67
C TYR A 56 -0.36 5.62 22.87
N LEU A 57 -1.60 5.91 22.47
CA LEU A 57 -2.38 5.05 21.58
C LEU A 57 -1.66 4.83 20.25
N PHE A 58 -1.09 5.88 19.65
CA PHE A 58 -0.32 5.78 18.42
C PHE A 58 0.91 4.88 18.56
N LYS A 59 1.65 4.97 19.67
CA LYS A 59 2.78 4.07 19.93
C LYS A 59 2.32 2.62 20.06
N PHE A 60 1.26 2.38 20.82
CA PHE A 60 0.68 1.05 20.97
C PHE A 60 0.25 0.47 19.62
N VAL A 61 -0.50 1.25 18.84
CA VAL A 61 -0.97 0.85 17.50
C VAL A 61 0.21 0.62 16.54
N ALA A 62 1.24 1.47 16.58
CA ALA A 62 2.43 1.30 15.76
C ALA A 62 3.15 -0.03 16.06
N ILE A 63 3.32 -0.35 17.35
CA ILE A 63 3.92 -1.63 17.78
C ILE A 63 3.03 -2.80 17.35
N ALA A 64 1.72 -2.70 17.54
CA ALA A 64 0.79 -3.76 17.13
C ALA A 64 0.84 -4.02 15.62
N ILE A 65 0.81 -2.98 14.79
CA ILE A 65 0.94 -3.10 13.32
C ILE A 65 2.29 -3.72 12.95
N PHE A 66 3.39 -3.26 13.56
CA PHE A 66 4.72 -3.80 13.30
C PHE A 66 4.82 -5.29 13.62
N LEU A 67 4.31 -5.70 14.79
CA LEU A 67 4.30 -7.10 15.21
C LEU A 67 3.43 -7.97 14.30
N PHE A 68 2.22 -7.51 13.96
CA PHE A 68 1.26 -8.28 13.16
C PHE A 68 1.61 -8.37 11.67
N SER A 69 2.11 -7.30 11.06
CA SER A 69 2.32 -7.29 9.61
C SER A 69 3.72 -7.66 9.19
N TRP A 70 4.72 -7.44 10.06
CA TRP A 70 6.11 -7.78 9.75
C TRP A 70 6.57 -9.01 10.53
N VAL A 71 6.58 -8.94 11.86
CA VAL A 71 7.20 -9.99 12.68
C VAL A 71 6.50 -11.33 12.51
N SER A 72 5.18 -11.39 12.71
CA SER A 72 4.44 -12.64 12.54
C SER A 72 4.47 -13.16 11.11
N ARG A 73 4.49 -12.29 10.09
CA ARG A 73 4.67 -12.72 8.70
C ARG A 73 6.02 -13.42 8.52
N VAL A 74 7.13 -12.78 8.89
CA VAL A 74 8.46 -13.38 8.72
C VAL A 74 8.57 -14.70 9.48
N VAL A 75 8.04 -14.75 10.72
CA VAL A 75 7.98 -15.99 11.50
C VAL A 75 7.22 -17.09 10.77
N VAL A 76 6.04 -16.78 10.22
CA VAL A 76 5.24 -17.76 9.45
C VAL A 76 5.96 -18.20 8.19
N LEU A 77 6.49 -17.26 7.38
CA LEU A 77 7.14 -17.61 6.13
C LEU A 77 8.40 -18.47 6.36
N GLU A 78 9.16 -18.19 7.40
CA GLU A 78 10.35 -18.95 7.76
C GLU A 78 10.02 -20.33 8.34
N SER A 79 9.05 -20.40 9.25
CA SER A 79 8.68 -21.66 9.92
C SER A 79 8.16 -22.73 8.95
N TYR A 80 7.60 -22.32 7.82
CA TYR A 80 6.98 -23.21 6.83
C TYR A 80 7.73 -23.26 5.49
N ASP A 81 8.97 -22.79 5.45
CA ASP A 81 9.83 -22.78 4.25
C ASP A 81 9.12 -22.21 3.00
N TYR A 82 8.61 -20.99 3.12
CA TYR A 82 7.92 -20.32 2.02
C TYR A 82 8.82 -20.15 0.81
N ILE A 83 8.29 -20.43 -0.39
CA ILE A 83 9.07 -20.51 -1.63
C ILE A 83 9.68 -19.17 -2.05
N TYR A 84 9.02 -18.03 -1.79
CA TYR A 84 9.48 -16.71 -2.21
C TYR A 84 10.15 -15.97 -1.04
N LYS A 85 11.42 -16.30 -0.78
CA LYS A 85 12.21 -15.73 0.34
C LYS A 85 12.39 -14.21 0.25
N TRP A 86 12.36 -13.65 -0.95
CA TRP A 86 12.40 -12.20 -1.15
C TRP A 86 11.22 -11.44 -0.51
N GLU A 87 10.11 -12.13 -0.21
CA GLU A 87 8.96 -11.54 0.51
C GLU A 87 9.20 -11.26 2.00
N TYR A 88 10.32 -11.72 2.56
CA TYR A 88 10.68 -11.47 3.95
C TYR A 88 10.98 -10.00 4.20
N LEU A 89 11.45 -9.31 3.15
CA LEU A 89 11.64 -7.87 3.17
C LEU A 89 10.33 -7.17 2.79
N PRO A 90 9.88 -6.16 3.55
CA PRO A 90 8.61 -5.46 3.31
C PRO A 90 8.74 -4.40 2.20
N LEU A 91 9.31 -4.77 1.06
CA LEU A 91 9.64 -3.85 -0.04
C LEU A 91 8.55 -3.75 -1.11
N HIS A 92 7.41 -4.43 -0.93
CA HIS A 92 6.20 -4.11 -1.69
C HIS A 92 5.66 -2.74 -1.31
N LEU A 93 4.99 -2.05 -2.24
CA LEU A 93 4.49 -0.68 -2.00
C LEU A 93 3.63 -0.59 -0.74
N CYS A 94 2.64 -1.48 -0.59
CA CYS A 94 1.75 -1.47 0.57
C CYS A 94 2.51 -1.74 1.88
N ARG A 95 3.46 -2.68 1.89
CA ARG A 95 4.27 -2.97 3.09
C ARG A 95 5.22 -1.84 3.43
N LEU A 96 5.82 -1.19 2.42
CA LEU A 96 6.64 0.00 2.61
C LEU A 96 5.82 1.16 3.19
N MET A 97 4.63 1.41 2.65
CA MET A 97 3.70 2.42 3.18
C MET A 97 3.28 2.10 4.62
N MET A 98 3.13 0.83 4.96
CA MET A 98 2.87 0.44 6.34
C MET A 98 4.05 0.74 7.27
N VAL A 99 5.28 0.48 6.85
CA VAL A 99 6.47 0.89 7.61
C VAL A 99 6.46 2.40 7.83
N VAL A 100 6.09 3.18 6.81
CA VAL A 100 5.89 4.63 6.94
C VAL A 100 4.82 4.96 7.98
N VAL A 101 3.66 4.29 7.97
CA VAL A 101 2.61 4.48 9.00
C VAL A 101 3.15 4.19 10.40
N VAL A 102 3.86 3.06 10.58
CA VAL A 102 4.46 2.68 11.87
C VAL A 102 5.42 3.76 12.36
N VAL A 103 6.35 4.21 11.51
CA VAL A 103 7.33 5.26 11.84
C VAL A 103 6.63 6.56 12.21
N VAL A 104 5.67 6.99 11.42
CA VAL A 104 4.90 8.23 11.64
C VAL A 104 4.14 8.18 12.98
N LEU A 105 3.49 7.07 13.29
CA LEU A 105 2.76 6.88 14.55
C LEU A 105 3.70 6.80 15.75
N PHE A 106 4.78 6.00 15.65
CA PHE A 106 5.71 5.77 16.75
C PHE A 106 6.42 7.05 17.21
N PHE A 107 6.85 7.88 16.24
CA PHE A 107 7.47 9.17 16.52
C PHE A 107 6.46 10.33 16.69
N ASN A 108 5.16 10.05 16.56
CA ASN A 108 4.10 11.05 16.59
C ASN A 108 4.34 12.22 15.62
N LYS A 109 4.77 11.89 14.39
CA LYS A 109 5.07 12.83 13.31
C LYS A 109 4.04 12.76 12.20
N ILE A 110 2.76 12.84 12.60
CA ILE A 110 1.62 12.63 11.70
C ILE A 110 1.64 13.56 10.50
N GLU A 111 2.23 14.76 10.60
CA GLU A 111 2.36 15.76 9.54
C GLU A 111 2.98 15.23 8.25
N TYR A 112 3.85 14.22 8.31
CA TYR A 112 4.48 13.63 7.12
C TYR A 112 3.58 12.68 6.36
N ILE A 113 2.46 12.21 6.94
CA ILE A 113 1.57 11.26 6.24
C ILE A 113 1.01 11.84 4.95
N ARG A 114 0.91 13.17 4.83
CA ARG A 114 0.42 13.89 3.65
C ARG A 114 1.20 13.56 2.37
N PHE A 115 2.46 13.11 2.49
CA PHE A 115 3.28 12.67 1.37
C PHE A 115 2.98 11.23 0.93
N PHE A 116 2.23 10.48 1.73
CA PHE A 116 2.04 9.03 1.55
C PHE A 116 0.56 8.62 1.45
N VAL A 117 -0.40 9.52 1.68
CA VAL A 117 -1.84 9.22 1.54
C VAL A 117 -2.18 8.70 0.14
N ILE A 118 -1.82 9.44 -0.92
CA ILE A 118 -2.16 9.06 -2.30
C ILE A 118 -1.46 7.75 -2.71
N PRO A 119 -0.13 7.58 -2.51
CA PRO A 119 0.53 6.31 -2.79
C PRO A 119 -0.06 5.12 -2.02
N SER A 120 -0.39 5.32 -0.74
CA SER A 120 -0.98 4.28 0.11
C SER A 120 -2.36 3.87 -0.37
N PHE A 121 -3.21 4.86 -0.68
CA PHE A 121 -4.53 4.61 -1.23
C PHE A 121 -4.43 3.87 -2.57
N LEU A 122 -3.61 4.34 -3.50
CA LEU A 122 -3.46 3.74 -4.82
C LEU A 122 -2.93 2.30 -4.73
N GLY A 123 -1.86 2.08 -3.95
CA GLY A 123 -1.28 0.76 -3.75
C GLY A 123 -2.27 -0.22 -3.11
N ALA A 124 -2.93 0.19 -2.02
CA ALA A 124 -3.88 -0.66 -1.33
C ALA A 124 -5.13 -0.94 -2.18
N PHE A 125 -5.66 0.07 -2.88
CA PHE A 125 -6.81 -0.08 -3.75
C PHE A 125 -6.54 -1.06 -4.89
N LEU A 126 -5.41 -0.90 -5.59
CA LEU A 126 -5.05 -1.80 -6.69
C LEU A 126 -4.80 -3.22 -6.22
N ALA A 127 -4.14 -3.40 -5.06
CA ALA A 127 -3.93 -4.73 -4.48
C ALA A 127 -5.24 -5.41 -4.09
N LEU A 128 -6.18 -4.69 -3.47
CA LEU A 128 -7.49 -5.24 -3.10
C LEU A 128 -8.36 -5.55 -4.34
N LEU A 129 -8.22 -4.77 -5.41
CA LEU A 129 -8.97 -4.99 -6.66
C LEU A 129 -8.39 -6.17 -7.47
N PHE A 130 -7.07 -6.30 -7.50
CA PHE A 130 -6.32 -7.31 -8.25
C PHE A 130 -5.51 -8.20 -7.30
N ALA A 131 -6.21 -8.87 -6.38
CA ALA A 131 -5.56 -9.68 -5.34
C ALA A 131 -4.84 -10.90 -5.94
N ASP A 132 -3.51 -10.89 -5.89
CA ASP A 132 -2.64 -11.98 -6.37
C ASP A 132 -2.40 -13.04 -5.28
N ILE A 133 -3.49 -13.60 -4.74
CA ILE A 133 -3.49 -14.64 -3.70
C ILE A 133 -4.20 -15.93 -4.14
N SER A 134 -4.51 -16.01 -5.43
CA SER A 134 -5.16 -17.14 -6.10
C SER A 134 -4.15 -17.99 -6.84
N ARG A 135 -4.49 -19.26 -7.04
CA ARG A 135 -3.67 -20.21 -7.79
C ARG A 135 -3.44 -19.76 -9.24
N THR A 136 -2.18 -19.69 -9.65
CA THR A 136 -1.76 -19.45 -11.05
C THR A 136 -0.81 -20.55 -11.54
N ASN A 137 -0.73 -20.77 -12.85
CA ASN A 137 0.19 -21.75 -13.43
C ASN A 137 1.64 -21.53 -12.98
N ASP A 138 2.11 -20.29 -12.96
CA ASP A 138 3.46 -19.95 -12.50
C ASP A 138 3.69 -20.37 -11.04
N THR A 139 2.76 -20.03 -10.14
CA THR A 139 2.90 -20.38 -8.71
C THR A 139 2.87 -21.88 -8.47
N ILE A 140 2.17 -22.66 -9.31
CA ILE A 140 2.16 -24.12 -9.24
C ILE A 140 3.52 -24.68 -9.69
N LEU A 141 4.05 -24.18 -10.81
CA LEU A 141 5.32 -24.64 -11.36
C LEU A 141 6.48 -24.32 -10.41
N ASP A 142 6.51 -23.13 -9.83
CA ASP A 142 7.48 -22.73 -8.82
C ASP A 142 7.39 -23.63 -7.58
N ASP A 143 6.18 -23.89 -7.09
CA ASP A 143 5.96 -24.75 -5.93
C ASP A 143 6.47 -26.18 -6.19
N LEU A 144 6.12 -26.76 -7.35
CA LEU A 144 6.57 -28.09 -7.77
C LEU A 144 8.09 -28.18 -7.89
N ALA A 145 8.71 -27.19 -8.53
CA ALA A 145 10.15 -27.14 -8.77
C ALA A 145 10.92 -26.93 -7.45
N TYR A 146 10.42 -26.07 -6.56
CA TYR A 146 11.07 -25.79 -5.28
C TYR A 146 10.99 -26.98 -4.31
N ASN A 147 9.91 -27.78 -4.36
CA ASN A 147 9.61 -28.80 -3.34
C ASN A 147 9.75 -30.25 -3.81
N LYS A 148 10.28 -30.44 -5.02
CA LYS A 148 10.63 -31.73 -5.63
C LYS A 148 9.59 -32.82 -5.37
N GLY A 149 8.45 -32.77 -6.04
CA GLY A 149 7.53 -33.92 -6.21
C GLY A 149 6.95 -34.56 -4.94
N SER A 150 7.18 -34.02 -3.75
CA SER A 150 6.61 -34.51 -2.47
C SER A 150 5.11 -34.23 -2.30
N THR A 151 4.42 -33.86 -3.38
CA THR A 151 3.07 -33.30 -3.39
C THR A 151 2.05 -34.16 -4.15
N ILE A 152 2.26 -35.47 -4.26
CA ILE A 152 1.25 -36.39 -4.84
C ILE A 152 -0.03 -36.45 -3.98
N THR A 153 0.02 -36.05 -2.71
CA THR A 153 -1.13 -36.15 -1.78
C THR A 153 -1.91 -34.86 -1.53
N TRP A 154 -1.64 -33.75 -2.24
CA TRP A 154 -2.34 -32.48 -1.97
C TRP A 154 -2.97 -31.90 -3.24
N SER A 155 -4.31 -31.81 -3.25
CA SER A 155 -5.12 -31.34 -4.38
C SER A 155 -4.95 -29.85 -4.74
N ARG A 156 -4.14 -29.09 -3.98
CA ARG A 156 -3.97 -27.64 -4.11
C ARG A 156 -2.50 -27.19 -3.98
N GLN A 157 -1.79 -27.24 -5.11
CA GLN A 157 -0.41 -26.77 -5.27
C GLN A 157 -0.38 -25.27 -5.62
N GLY A 158 0.71 -24.59 -5.26
CA GLY A 158 0.89 -23.15 -5.50
C GLY A 158 0.30 -22.26 -4.39
N ILE A 159 0.26 -20.94 -4.66
CA ILE A 159 -0.35 -19.96 -3.75
C ILE A 159 -1.87 -20.02 -3.93
N ASP A 160 -2.59 -20.46 -2.91
CA ASP A 160 -4.05 -20.48 -2.91
C ASP A 160 -4.57 -20.25 -1.49
N TRP A 161 -4.72 -18.98 -1.11
CA TRP A 161 -5.04 -18.60 0.26
C TRP A 161 -6.54 -18.30 0.39
N GLY A 162 -7.28 -19.23 0.99
CA GLY A 162 -8.63 -19.00 1.46
C GLY A 162 -8.69 -18.41 2.87
N TYR A 163 -9.89 -18.13 3.37
CA TYR A 163 -10.11 -17.57 4.71
C TYR A 163 -9.66 -18.47 5.87
N ASP A 164 -9.31 -19.72 5.60
CA ASP A 164 -8.70 -20.65 6.55
C ASP A 164 -7.17 -20.47 6.68
N SER A 165 -6.56 -19.63 5.84
CA SER A 165 -5.14 -19.32 5.86
C SER A 165 -4.83 -18.01 6.60
N TYR A 166 -3.78 -18.02 7.43
CA TYR A 166 -3.22 -16.82 8.04
C TYR A 166 -2.81 -15.78 6.99
N LEU A 167 -2.26 -16.22 5.85
CA LEU A 167 -1.76 -15.32 4.81
C LEU A 167 -2.90 -14.59 4.07
N PHE A 168 -4.10 -15.16 4.02
CA PHE A 168 -5.30 -14.46 3.55
C PHE A 168 -5.62 -13.26 4.46
N TRP A 169 -5.68 -13.50 5.78
CA TRP A 169 -6.00 -12.47 6.75
C TRP A 169 -4.90 -11.41 6.87
N GLU A 170 -3.63 -11.82 6.88
CA GLU A 170 -2.51 -10.89 6.88
C GLU A 170 -2.55 -10.03 5.62
N TYR A 171 -2.71 -10.63 4.43
CA TYR A 171 -2.83 -9.89 3.18
C TYR A 171 -3.96 -8.86 3.28
N LEU A 172 -5.18 -9.29 3.62
CA LEU A 172 -6.34 -8.41 3.68
C LEU A 172 -6.13 -7.27 4.69
N ILE A 173 -5.81 -7.60 5.95
CA ILE A 173 -5.66 -6.62 7.04
C ILE A 173 -4.54 -5.63 6.74
N THR A 174 -3.40 -6.09 6.21
CA THR A 174 -2.27 -5.22 5.83
C THR A 174 -2.71 -4.16 4.81
N HIS A 175 -3.45 -4.55 3.78
CA HIS A 175 -3.94 -3.61 2.77
C HIS A 175 -5.01 -2.67 3.33
N LEU A 176 -5.91 -3.16 4.21
CA LEU A 176 -6.89 -2.29 4.86
C LEU A 176 -6.26 -1.26 5.79
N ILE A 177 -5.20 -1.63 6.54
CA ILE A 177 -4.46 -0.69 7.39
C ILE A 177 -3.88 0.43 6.52
N VAL A 178 -3.20 0.08 5.43
CA VAL A 178 -2.56 1.05 4.52
C VAL A 178 -3.60 1.88 3.76
N LEU A 179 -4.79 1.36 3.54
CA LEU A 179 -5.89 2.12 2.96
C LEU A 179 -6.49 3.13 3.96
N ILE A 180 -6.77 2.69 5.19
CA ILE A 180 -7.55 3.45 6.18
C ILE A 180 -6.68 4.41 6.99
N PHE A 181 -5.54 3.95 7.52
CA PHE A 181 -4.74 4.74 8.47
C PHE A 181 -4.18 6.03 7.87
N PRO A 182 -3.55 6.03 6.69
CA PRO A 182 -3.07 7.26 6.07
C PRO A 182 -4.19 8.29 5.87
N PHE A 183 -5.37 7.83 5.48
CA PHE A 183 -6.55 8.67 5.32
C PHE A 183 -7.05 9.24 6.65
N LEU A 184 -7.16 8.40 7.69
CA LEU A 184 -7.52 8.81 9.05
C LEU A 184 -6.57 9.87 9.59
N LEU A 185 -5.26 9.60 9.52
CA LEU A 185 -4.22 10.52 10.00
C LEU A 185 -4.27 11.86 9.27
N GLN A 186 -4.55 11.86 7.96
CA GLN A 186 -4.74 13.10 7.20
C GLN A 186 -5.97 13.90 7.65
N MET A 187 -7.05 13.24 8.09
CA MET A 187 -8.23 13.94 8.61
C MET A 187 -8.00 14.54 10.00
N MET A 188 -7.19 13.87 10.84
CA MET A 188 -6.81 14.36 12.17
C MET A 188 -5.98 15.65 12.13
N GLN A 189 -5.20 15.84 11.07
CA GLN A 189 -4.33 17.01 10.92
C GLN A 189 -5.10 18.32 10.78
N SER A 190 -4.46 19.41 11.22
CA SER A 190 -4.94 20.77 10.97
C SER A 190 -4.86 21.16 9.49
N ASN A 191 -5.58 22.23 9.13
CA ASN A 191 -5.59 22.77 7.77
C ASN A 191 -4.21 23.23 7.26
N LYS A 192 -3.21 23.39 8.14
CA LYS A 192 -1.82 23.70 7.80
C LYS A 192 -1.12 22.58 7.03
N PHE A 193 -1.51 21.32 7.27
CA PHE A 193 -0.87 20.14 6.69
C PHE A 193 -1.67 19.49 5.56
N ARG A 194 -2.50 20.28 4.87
CA ARG A 194 -3.28 19.82 3.71
C ARG A 194 -2.38 19.34 2.56
N ILE A 195 -2.91 18.37 1.81
CA ILE A 195 -2.35 17.92 0.53
C ILE A 195 -2.57 19.01 -0.52
N THR A 196 -1.52 19.79 -0.80
CA THR A 196 -1.46 20.77 -1.89
C THR A 196 -0.73 20.18 -3.10
N SER A 197 -0.80 20.85 -4.26
CA SER A 197 -0.02 20.47 -5.46
C SER A 197 1.49 20.32 -5.19
N LYS A 198 2.07 21.19 -4.34
CA LYS A 198 3.47 21.07 -3.90
C LYS A 198 3.74 19.74 -3.19
N VAL A 199 2.87 19.36 -2.25
CA VAL A 199 2.99 18.09 -1.51
C VAL A 199 2.82 16.90 -2.44
N VAL A 200 1.93 17.00 -3.43
CA VAL A 200 1.68 15.99 -4.46
C VAL A 200 2.92 15.77 -5.32
N LEU A 201 3.58 16.83 -5.78
CA LEU A 201 4.83 16.72 -6.53
C LEU A 201 5.97 16.15 -5.68
N GLN A 202 6.10 16.57 -4.42
CA GLN A 202 7.08 16.00 -3.50
C GLN A 202 6.83 14.50 -3.27
N SER A 203 5.56 14.10 -3.10
CA SER A 203 5.14 12.71 -2.98
C SER A 203 5.48 11.91 -4.24
N ALA A 204 5.14 12.45 -5.42
CA ALA A 204 5.47 11.81 -6.70
C ALA A 204 6.98 11.62 -6.88
N PHE A 205 7.79 12.61 -6.50
CA PHE A 205 9.24 12.51 -6.54
C PHE A 205 9.78 11.44 -5.57
N ILE A 206 9.27 11.39 -4.33
CA ILE A 206 9.65 10.35 -3.35
C ILE A 206 9.34 8.96 -3.90
N ILE A 207 8.13 8.76 -4.45
CA ILE A 207 7.75 7.46 -5.02
C ILE A 207 8.58 7.13 -6.25
N PHE A 208 8.90 8.10 -7.10
CA PHE A 208 9.79 7.89 -8.24
C PHE A 208 11.18 7.39 -7.80
N VAL A 209 11.76 7.98 -6.76
CA VAL A 209 13.03 7.49 -6.18
C VAL A 209 12.88 6.06 -5.65
N CYS A 210 11.79 5.76 -4.94
CA CYS A 210 11.50 4.39 -4.49
C CYS A 210 11.36 3.40 -5.66
N VAL A 211 10.70 3.80 -6.75
CA VAL A 211 10.54 2.98 -7.97
C VAL A 211 11.89 2.62 -8.56
N ILE A 212 12.78 3.60 -8.75
CA ILE A 212 14.14 3.36 -9.27
C ILE A 212 14.91 2.41 -8.35
N LEU A 213 14.85 2.64 -7.03
CA LEU A 213 15.52 1.78 -6.05
C LEU A 213 14.98 0.34 -6.08
N MET A 214 13.65 0.16 -6.13
CA MET A 214 13.04 -1.16 -6.22
C MET A 214 13.39 -1.87 -7.52
N PHE A 215 13.40 -1.16 -8.64
CA PHE A 215 13.81 -1.73 -9.93
C PHE A 215 15.26 -2.22 -9.87
N THR A 216 16.20 -1.40 -9.37
CA THR A 216 17.61 -1.80 -9.22
C THR A 216 17.77 -3.00 -8.30
N LEU A 217 17.04 -3.05 -7.18
CA LEU A 217 17.08 -4.19 -6.27
C LEU A 217 16.52 -5.47 -6.91
N ASN A 218 15.36 -5.41 -7.58
CA ASN A 218 14.81 -6.55 -8.30
C ASN A 218 15.78 -7.08 -9.36
N TRP A 219 16.38 -6.19 -10.14
CA TRP A 219 17.36 -6.56 -11.16
C TRP A 219 18.59 -7.24 -10.56
N THR A 220 19.12 -6.68 -9.46
CA THR A 220 20.28 -7.24 -8.75
C THR A 220 19.97 -8.63 -8.20
N PHE A 221 18.83 -8.80 -7.55
CA PHE A 221 18.39 -10.08 -6.98
C PHE A 221 18.19 -11.13 -8.07
N SER A 222 17.52 -10.77 -9.17
CA SER A 222 17.33 -11.66 -10.33
C SER A 222 18.69 -12.09 -10.90
N ALA A 223 19.59 -11.15 -11.18
CA ALA A 223 20.91 -11.44 -11.75
C ALA A 223 21.76 -12.35 -10.86
N VAL A 224 21.79 -12.09 -9.55
CA VAL A 224 22.49 -12.95 -8.58
C VAL A 224 21.85 -14.34 -8.53
N SER A 225 20.52 -14.43 -8.44
CA SER A 225 19.82 -15.71 -8.36
C SER A 225 20.07 -16.59 -9.58
N GLU A 226 20.09 -16.01 -10.78
CA GLU A 226 20.33 -16.71 -12.04
C GLU A 226 21.72 -17.32 -12.10
N SER A 227 22.73 -16.63 -11.56
CA SER A 227 24.12 -17.10 -11.55
C SER A 227 24.37 -18.36 -10.71
N THR A 228 23.47 -18.69 -9.78
CA THR A 228 23.65 -19.82 -8.86
C THR A 228 23.41 -21.20 -9.49
N HIS A 229 22.80 -21.25 -10.68
CA HIS A 229 22.37 -22.49 -11.37
C HIS A 229 21.53 -23.46 -10.50
N ASN A 230 20.94 -22.97 -9.41
CA ASN A 230 20.11 -23.76 -8.49
C ASN A 230 18.67 -23.26 -8.56
N ILE A 231 17.76 -24.12 -9.02
CA ILE A 231 16.35 -23.76 -9.23
C ILE A 231 15.65 -23.27 -7.96
N LYS A 232 15.99 -23.84 -6.78
CA LYS A 232 15.40 -23.37 -5.51
C LYS A 232 15.84 -21.94 -5.19
N TYR A 233 17.12 -21.64 -5.41
CA TYR A 233 17.65 -20.29 -5.21
C TYR A 233 17.08 -19.30 -6.21
N GLN A 234 16.94 -19.71 -7.47
CA GLN A 234 16.30 -18.89 -8.51
C GLN A 234 14.87 -18.52 -8.12
N ILE A 235 14.05 -19.48 -7.67
CA ILE A 235 12.68 -19.21 -7.22
C ILE A 235 12.66 -18.34 -5.96
N ALA A 236 13.49 -18.67 -4.95
CA ALA A 236 13.54 -17.97 -3.67
C ALA A 236 13.89 -16.49 -3.77
N TYR A 237 14.77 -16.13 -4.71
CA TYR A 237 15.35 -14.79 -4.79
C TYR A 237 15.01 -14.06 -6.09
N ASN A 238 14.15 -14.61 -6.95
CA ASN A 238 13.58 -13.88 -8.10
C ASN A 238 12.54 -12.87 -7.61
N ALA A 239 13.05 -11.75 -7.08
CA ALA A 239 12.24 -10.70 -6.48
C ALA A 239 11.30 -10.03 -7.50
N ASN A 240 10.11 -9.65 -7.04
CA ASN A 240 9.15 -8.92 -7.85
C ASN A 240 8.47 -7.78 -7.07
N TRP A 241 9.25 -6.98 -6.35
CA TRP A 241 8.74 -5.81 -5.65
C TRP A 241 8.19 -4.79 -6.64
N PHE A 242 7.01 -4.25 -6.34
CA PHE A 242 6.30 -3.28 -7.19
C PHE A 242 5.99 -3.79 -8.61
N TYR A 243 6.07 -5.11 -8.84
CA TYR A 243 5.97 -5.71 -10.18
C TYR A 243 7.06 -5.24 -11.16
N PHE A 244 8.23 -4.85 -10.65
CA PHE A 244 9.39 -4.45 -11.46
C PHE A 244 10.38 -5.58 -11.75
N GLY A 245 10.09 -6.81 -11.32
CA GLY A 245 10.84 -8.00 -11.70
C GLY A 245 10.50 -8.49 -13.11
N LYS A 246 10.80 -9.76 -13.40
CA LYS A 246 10.49 -10.36 -14.72
C LYS A 246 8.99 -10.58 -14.93
N LYS A 247 8.25 -10.85 -13.86
CA LYS A 247 6.80 -11.12 -13.90
C LYS A 247 6.00 -9.82 -13.77
N GLY A 248 5.18 -9.54 -14.77
CA GLY A 248 4.28 -8.38 -14.79
C GLY A 248 2.92 -8.64 -14.15
N LEU A 249 2.03 -7.67 -14.29
CA LEU A 249 0.61 -7.77 -13.94
C LEU A 249 -0.16 -8.45 -15.07
N ALA A 250 -0.84 -9.56 -14.77
CA ALA A 250 -1.59 -10.33 -15.78
C ALA A 250 -2.58 -9.48 -16.58
N VAL A 251 -3.27 -8.54 -15.92
CA VAL A 251 -4.27 -7.64 -16.52
C VAL A 251 -3.68 -6.69 -17.56
N LEU A 252 -2.42 -6.29 -17.39
CA LEU A 252 -1.73 -5.38 -18.30
C LEU A 252 -0.94 -6.15 -19.37
N GLY A 253 -0.75 -7.46 -19.24
CA GLY A 253 -0.03 -8.28 -20.21
C GLY A 253 1.41 -7.79 -20.43
N VAL A 254 1.86 -7.87 -21.69
CA VAL A 254 3.27 -7.67 -22.10
C VAL A 254 3.83 -6.31 -21.68
N ILE A 255 3.00 -5.25 -21.67
CA ILE A 255 3.51 -3.92 -21.32
C ILE A 255 3.98 -3.85 -19.86
N SER A 256 3.44 -4.70 -18.97
CA SER A 256 3.86 -4.76 -17.56
C SER A 256 5.00 -5.73 -17.28
N GLN A 257 5.55 -6.38 -18.32
CA GLN A 257 6.62 -7.37 -18.20
C GLN A 257 7.97 -6.78 -18.59
N TRP A 258 9.04 -7.47 -18.20
CA TRP A 258 10.40 -7.14 -18.65
C TRP A 258 10.51 -7.14 -20.18
N PRO A 259 11.14 -6.11 -20.82
CA PRO A 259 11.89 -4.97 -20.25
C PRO A 259 11.10 -3.65 -20.14
N TYR A 260 9.79 -3.67 -20.40
CA TYR A 260 8.98 -2.44 -20.54
C TYR A 260 8.41 -1.91 -19.21
N GLN A 261 8.32 -2.78 -18.20
CA GLN A 261 7.62 -2.57 -16.95
C GLN A 261 8.08 -1.34 -16.16
N LEU A 262 9.37 -0.98 -16.21
CA LEU A 262 9.84 0.24 -15.54
C LEU A 262 9.13 1.48 -16.10
N PHE A 263 9.10 1.64 -17.42
CA PHE A 263 8.50 2.81 -18.06
C PHE A 263 6.98 2.75 -18.03
N SER A 264 6.40 1.62 -18.43
CA SER A 264 4.95 1.48 -18.54
C SER A 264 4.24 1.59 -17.18
N LEU A 265 4.69 0.87 -16.16
CA LEU A 265 4.08 0.92 -14.83
C LEU A 265 4.33 2.26 -14.15
N SER A 266 5.48 2.90 -14.37
CA SER A 266 5.73 4.26 -13.85
C SER A 266 4.78 5.28 -14.47
N ILE A 267 4.54 5.23 -15.78
CA ILE A 267 3.60 6.11 -16.47
C ILE A 267 2.17 5.85 -15.97
N ILE A 268 1.75 4.59 -15.90
CA ILE A 268 0.41 4.22 -15.41
C ILE A 268 0.21 4.70 -13.98
N PHE A 269 1.19 4.44 -13.10
CA PHE A 269 1.14 4.86 -11.70
C PHE A 269 1.08 6.38 -11.59
N PHE A 270 1.88 7.11 -12.37
CA PHE A 270 1.88 8.58 -12.39
C PHE A 270 0.52 9.13 -12.83
N LEU A 271 -0.08 8.59 -13.89
CA LEU A 271 -1.41 8.99 -14.34
C LEU A 271 -2.48 8.70 -13.28
N ALA A 272 -2.47 7.50 -12.70
CA ALA A 272 -3.40 7.13 -11.64
C ALA A 272 -3.25 8.03 -10.40
N PHE A 273 -2.01 8.39 -10.04
CA PHE A 273 -1.69 9.29 -8.95
C PHE A 273 -2.35 10.67 -9.13
N TRP A 274 -2.26 11.26 -10.32
CA TRP A 274 -2.93 12.53 -10.64
C TRP A 274 -4.45 12.41 -10.64
N ILE A 275 -5.01 11.31 -11.16
CA ILE A 275 -6.44 11.05 -11.13
C ILE A 275 -6.96 11.02 -9.69
N ILE A 276 -6.30 10.27 -8.79
CA ILE A 276 -6.69 10.21 -7.37
C ILE A 276 -6.60 11.59 -6.70
N TRP A 277 -5.59 12.38 -7.03
CA TRP A 277 -5.51 13.75 -6.52
C TRP A 277 -6.67 14.63 -6.99
N ILE A 278 -7.02 14.58 -8.28
CA ILE A 278 -8.17 15.31 -8.84
C ILE A 278 -9.47 14.87 -8.18
N ILE A 279 -9.67 13.56 -7.98
CA ILE A 279 -10.82 13.00 -7.25
C ILE A 279 -10.86 13.54 -5.81
N THR A 280 -9.70 13.65 -5.16
CA THR A 280 -9.62 14.21 -3.80
C THR A 280 -10.05 15.67 -3.76
N ILE A 281 -9.67 16.49 -4.76
CA ILE A 281 -10.13 17.88 -4.89
C ILE A 281 -11.64 17.91 -5.12
N PHE A 282 -12.15 17.06 -6.01
CA PHE A 282 -13.58 16.96 -6.31
C PHE A 282 -14.39 16.61 -5.05
N ILE A 283 -13.96 15.60 -4.28
CA ILE A 283 -14.60 15.23 -3.03
C ILE A 283 -14.56 16.38 -2.02
N LYS A 284 -13.47 17.15 -1.94
CA LYS A 284 -13.38 18.33 -1.07
C LYS A 284 -14.35 19.44 -1.42
N SER A 285 -14.86 19.51 -2.65
CA SER A 285 -15.89 20.47 -3.02
C SER A 285 -17.23 20.20 -2.33
N PHE A 286 -17.40 19.03 -1.69
CA PHE A 286 -18.55 18.69 -0.86
C PHE A 286 -18.22 18.91 0.63
N GLU A 287 -18.77 19.96 1.24
CA GLU A 287 -18.68 20.16 2.68
C GLU A 287 -19.94 19.64 3.39
N PHE A 288 -19.72 18.87 4.45
CA PHE A 288 -20.76 18.33 5.31
C PHE A 288 -20.66 19.06 6.66
N GLU A 289 -21.46 20.10 6.85
CA GLU A 289 -21.57 20.85 8.11
C GLU A 289 -22.99 20.67 8.66
N ASP A 290 -23.11 20.23 9.92
CA ASP A 290 -24.37 20.20 10.68
C ASP A 290 -25.63 19.80 9.88
N LYS A 291 -25.54 18.63 9.21
CA LYS A 291 -26.61 18.01 8.41
C LYS A 291 -26.95 18.72 7.09
N LYS A 292 -26.17 19.72 6.67
CA LYS A 292 -26.30 20.38 5.35
C LYS A 292 -25.09 20.06 4.47
N ILE A 293 -25.36 19.85 3.18
CA ILE A 293 -24.33 19.70 2.16
C ILE A 293 -24.11 21.08 1.53
N ARG A 294 -22.90 21.62 1.64
CA ARG A 294 -22.46 22.81 0.93
C ARG A 294 -21.60 22.41 -0.26
N LEU A 295 -21.99 22.88 -1.43
CA LEU A 295 -21.26 22.68 -2.68
C LEU A 295 -20.41 23.90 -2.97
N HIS A 296 -19.09 23.71 -2.99
CA HIS A 296 -18.15 24.71 -3.47
C HIS A 296 -17.91 24.52 -4.96
N ASN A 297 -17.66 25.61 -5.69
CA ASN A 297 -17.34 25.52 -7.10
C ASN A 297 -16.00 24.80 -7.28
N PHE A 298 -16.01 23.64 -7.94
CA PHE A 298 -14.81 22.84 -8.20
C PHE A 298 -13.67 23.66 -8.82
N LYS A 299 -13.98 24.57 -9.75
CA LYS A 299 -12.96 25.43 -10.38
C LYS A 299 -12.25 26.31 -9.36
N THR A 300 -12.99 26.87 -8.41
CA THR A 300 -12.41 27.68 -7.31
C THR A 300 -11.59 26.81 -6.36
N THR A 301 -12.12 25.66 -5.94
CA THR A 301 -11.40 24.72 -5.06
C THR A 301 -10.11 24.21 -5.73
N PHE A 302 -10.15 23.89 -7.01
CA PHE A 302 -8.98 23.46 -7.79
C PHE A 302 -7.95 24.59 -7.87
N LYS A 303 -8.39 25.79 -8.24
CA LYS A 303 -7.56 26.99 -8.32
C LYS A 303 -6.88 27.31 -6.99
N ASP A 304 -7.57 27.23 -5.86
CA ASP A 304 -6.99 27.46 -4.53
C ASP A 304 -5.90 26.44 -4.16
N ASN A 305 -6.07 25.18 -4.60
CA ASN A 305 -5.07 24.14 -4.40
C ASN A 305 -3.90 24.26 -5.40
N TRP A 306 -4.13 24.89 -6.55
CA TRP A 306 -3.15 25.11 -7.61
C TRP A 306 -2.34 26.39 -7.42
N GLU A 307 -2.95 27.58 -7.26
CA GLU A 307 -2.26 28.89 -7.23
C GLU A 307 -1.25 29.04 -6.07
N ARG A 308 -1.42 28.27 -4.99
CA ARG A 308 -0.38 28.19 -3.93
C ARG A 308 0.93 27.55 -4.42
N PHE A 309 0.94 26.99 -5.63
CA PHE A 309 2.11 26.50 -6.37
C PHE A 309 2.82 27.61 -7.15
N ASP A 310 2.09 28.53 -7.77
CA ASP A 310 2.69 29.54 -8.67
C ASP A 310 3.59 30.52 -7.89
N ASN A 311 3.28 30.75 -6.61
CA ASN A 311 4.15 31.51 -5.69
C ASN A 311 5.51 30.83 -5.41
N PHE A 312 5.76 29.61 -5.89
CA PHE A 312 7.04 28.91 -5.77
C PHE A 312 8.01 29.21 -6.93
N PHE A 313 7.51 29.39 -8.16
CA PHE A 313 8.35 29.77 -9.30
C PHE A 313 8.58 31.29 -9.38
N ASN A 314 7.73 32.08 -8.72
CA ASN A 314 7.95 33.51 -8.51
C ASN A 314 8.84 33.78 -7.30
N PHE A 315 10.07 33.25 -7.31
CA PHE A 315 11.11 33.53 -6.30
C PHE A 315 11.71 34.96 -6.42
N LYS A 316 10.93 35.95 -6.91
CA LYS A 316 11.46 37.29 -7.24
C LYS A 316 10.80 38.48 -6.53
N GLN A 317 9.90 38.27 -5.56
CA GLN A 317 9.25 39.40 -4.87
C GLN A 317 9.21 39.34 -3.34
N GLY A 318 9.83 38.34 -2.70
CA GLY A 318 9.79 38.19 -1.23
C GLY A 318 11.01 38.68 -0.46
N CYS A 319 12.10 39.11 -1.12
CA CYS A 319 13.37 39.44 -0.45
C CYS A 319 13.72 40.94 -0.42
N LEU A 320 12.76 41.86 -0.63
CA LEU A 320 13.06 43.31 -0.67
C LEU A 320 12.17 44.20 0.21
N HIS A 321 11.37 43.65 1.13
CA HIS A 321 10.55 44.49 2.02
C HIS A 321 10.48 43.97 3.46
N GLU A 322 11.63 43.68 4.06
CA GLU A 322 11.77 43.68 5.53
C GLU A 322 13.18 44.20 5.91
N ILE A 323 13.47 45.44 5.53
CA ILE A 323 14.36 46.34 6.28
C ILE A 323 13.68 47.71 6.24
N ASP A 324 12.97 48.03 7.30
CA ASP A 324 12.96 49.33 8.01
C ASP A 324 12.22 49.16 9.34
#